data_AF-A0A812L7M6-F1
#
_entry.id   AF-A0A812L7M6-F1
#
_cell.length_a   1.000
_cell.length_b   1.000
_cell.length_c   1.000
_cell.angle_alpha   90.00
_cell.angle_beta   90.00
_cell.angle_gamma   90.00
#
_symmetry.space_group_name_H-M   'P 1'
#
loop_
_entity.id
_entity.type
_entity.pdbx_description
1 polymer ?
#
loop_
_entity_poly.entity_id
_entity_poly.type
_entity_poly.pdbx_seq_one_letter_code
_entity_poly.pdbx_strand_id
1 'polypeptide(L)'
;MPQNDQQRWDLQAQNRRQHEQRRAMQKREEEMRQQQQAEVMRKAAERKMQMEEEQRRLAERQRMEQDACTSIRSVCQKLRYVQEESFQQVQQELYEVMQRELNNCGHQMARIREECDQAAEQARQRLQEAAEVKAFQEKKKAEMLEAHKAACAKAEELVAEFTAKVEAAEQAAKALAEKAEPFTSDESGMGDQSSEDKILEEAAKIDEAKEEATARTSESQEYLTQHKATMTVQDLPGQPPAEVKQVLSKVMDRLLETTKKKDAVMLKIHLVKSKALKRSKAKQVMEERKAKFSKYAKDGVLDKKQVVAYSKKEFGFALTEVAAGKIFKALQVTKGVTTADFQRLRVQIGILREQKKDQSRKRVFHHGDRIGWPFPHDMV
;
A
#
# COMPACT_ATOMS: atom_id res chain seq x y z
N MET A 1 124.68 90.29 30.07
CA MET A 1 123.88 89.30 29.30
C MET A 1 123.10 88.37 30.26
N PRO A 2 121.92 88.78 30.77
CA PRO A 2 120.94 87.81 31.32
C PRO A 2 119.46 88.30 31.25
N GLN A 3 118.96 88.75 30.10
CA GLN A 3 117.61 89.36 29.99
C GLN A 3 116.60 88.56 29.16
N ASN A 4 117.02 87.48 28.49
CA ASN A 4 116.17 86.71 27.56
C ASN A 4 115.60 85.42 28.18
N ASP A 5 116.22 84.88 29.25
CA ASP A 5 115.75 83.65 29.92
C ASP A 5 114.64 83.94 30.96
N GLN A 6 114.65 85.12 31.58
CA GLN A 6 113.59 85.55 32.49
C GLN A 6 112.25 85.70 31.74
N GLN A 7 112.27 86.31 30.54
CA GLN A 7 111.09 86.46 29.70
C GLN A 7 110.56 85.11 29.18
N ARG A 8 111.43 84.15 28.88
CA ARG A 8 111.01 82.79 28.50
C ARG A 8 110.39 82.03 29.67
N TRP A 9 110.93 82.18 30.88
CA TRP A 9 110.38 81.55 32.07
C TRP A 9 109.01 82.13 32.46
N ASP A 10 108.87 83.45 32.42
CA ASP A 10 107.58 84.12 32.70
C ASP A 10 106.53 83.79 31.63
N LEU A 11 106.92 83.72 30.34
CA LEU A 11 106.02 83.31 29.26
C LEU A 11 105.62 81.84 29.37
N GLN A 12 106.52 80.96 29.82
CA GLN A 12 106.23 79.55 30.03
C GLN A 12 105.37 79.32 31.29
N ALA A 13 105.60 80.10 32.36
CA ALA A 13 104.76 80.11 33.55
C ALA A 13 103.35 80.65 33.26
N GLN A 14 103.24 81.69 32.44
CA GLN A 14 101.97 82.24 31.98
C GLN A 14 101.20 81.25 31.10
N ASN A 15 101.88 80.55 30.19
CA ASN A 15 101.29 79.48 29.39
C ASN A 15 100.85 78.27 30.24
N ARG A 16 101.61 77.87 31.27
CA ARG A 16 101.18 76.82 32.21
C ARG A 16 99.94 77.23 32.99
N ARG A 17 99.87 78.48 33.47
CA ARG A 17 98.67 79.01 34.15
C ARG A 17 97.46 79.09 33.22
N GLN A 18 97.64 79.52 31.96
CA GLN A 18 96.55 79.50 30.97
C GLN A 18 96.12 78.07 30.61
N HIS A 19 97.05 77.13 30.50
CA HIS A 19 96.73 75.74 30.19
C HIS A 19 96.04 75.03 31.38
N GLU A 20 96.45 75.30 32.61
CA GLU A 20 95.77 74.83 33.82
C GLU A 20 94.40 75.46 33.97
N GLN A 21 94.24 76.76 33.70
CA GLN A 21 92.93 77.40 33.68
C GLN A 21 92.01 76.81 32.60
N ARG A 22 92.53 76.50 31.40
CA ARG A 22 91.76 75.81 30.35
C ARG A 22 91.39 74.38 30.73
N ARG A 23 92.29 73.61 31.35
CA ARG A 23 91.99 72.24 31.83
C ARG A 23 90.99 72.26 33.00
N ALA A 24 91.10 73.22 33.91
CA ALA A 24 90.16 73.39 35.01
C ALA A 24 88.78 73.85 34.50
N MET A 25 88.74 74.72 33.48
CA MET A 25 87.51 75.14 32.83
C MET A 25 86.87 73.97 32.07
N GLN A 26 87.65 73.18 31.31
CA GLN A 26 87.17 71.98 30.62
C GLN A 26 86.67 70.91 31.60
N LYS A 27 87.35 70.68 32.73
CA LYS A 27 86.85 69.76 33.76
C LYS A 27 85.56 70.23 34.40
N ARG A 28 85.42 71.54 34.68
CA ARG A 28 84.15 72.11 35.19
C ARG A 28 83.03 72.03 34.15
N GLU A 29 83.34 72.23 32.87
CA GLU A 29 82.38 72.13 31.78
C GLU A 29 81.95 70.67 31.54
N GLU A 30 82.87 69.70 31.61
CA GLU A 30 82.58 68.26 31.55
C GLU A 30 81.80 67.77 32.78
N GLU A 31 82.16 68.20 34.00
CA GLU A 31 81.42 67.88 35.22
C GLU A 31 80.00 68.47 35.19
N MET A 32 79.84 69.72 34.72
CA MET A 32 78.53 70.34 34.54
C MET A 32 77.71 69.62 33.47
N ARG A 33 78.33 69.21 32.37
CA ARG A 33 77.69 68.43 31.30
C ARG A 33 77.31 67.02 31.77
N GLN A 34 78.15 66.37 32.57
CA GLN A 34 77.84 65.07 33.20
C GLN A 34 76.72 65.20 34.24
N GLN A 35 76.70 66.27 35.04
CA GLN A 35 75.61 66.54 35.98
C GLN A 35 74.29 66.82 35.24
N GLN A 36 74.31 67.63 34.18
CA GLN A 36 73.13 67.88 33.35
C GLN A 36 72.64 66.60 32.63
N GLN A 37 73.54 65.77 32.11
CA GLN A 37 73.18 64.49 31.49
C GLN A 37 72.61 63.51 32.53
N ALA A 38 73.19 63.42 33.73
CA ALA A 38 72.69 62.59 34.82
C ALA A 38 71.32 63.06 35.32
N GLU A 39 71.09 64.38 35.43
CA GLU A 39 69.80 64.93 35.84
C GLU A 39 68.70 64.71 34.78
N VAL A 40 69.03 64.88 33.49
CA VAL A 40 68.11 64.55 32.39
C VAL A 40 67.80 63.07 32.36
N MET A 41 68.78 62.19 32.57
CA MET A 41 68.57 60.74 32.66
C MET A 41 67.72 60.37 33.88
N ARG A 42 67.91 61.04 35.03
CA ARG A 42 67.08 60.81 36.24
C ARG A 42 65.63 61.24 36.03
N LYS A 43 65.41 62.42 35.44
CA LYS A 43 64.08 62.93 35.09
C LYS A 43 63.39 62.08 34.01
N ALA A 44 64.14 61.55 33.04
CA ALA A 44 63.60 60.64 32.03
C ALA A 44 63.22 59.26 32.63
N ALA A 45 64.02 58.72 33.55
CA ALA A 45 63.72 57.48 34.25
C ALA A 45 62.48 57.60 35.15
N GLU A 46 62.33 58.71 35.86
CA GLU A 46 61.17 58.99 36.72
C GLU A 46 59.88 59.16 35.90
N ARG A 47 59.93 59.90 34.77
CA ARG A 47 58.80 59.99 33.83
C ARG A 47 58.44 58.65 33.22
N LYS A 48 59.43 57.81 32.90
CA LYS A 48 59.20 56.47 32.37
C LYS A 48 58.51 55.58 33.41
N MET A 49 58.94 55.64 34.67
CA MET A 49 58.32 54.89 35.77
C MET A 49 56.87 55.36 36.02
N GLN A 50 56.59 56.66 35.96
CA GLN A 50 55.23 57.20 36.09
C GLN A 50 54.31 56.78 34.94
N MET A 51 54.78 56.86 33.69
CA MET A 51 54.01 56.38 32.54
C MET A 51 53.76 54.87 32.60
N GLU A 52 54.74 54.07 33.04
CA GLU A 52 54.60 52.62 33.20
C GLU A 52 53.62 52.25 34.33
N GLU A 53 53.64 52.97 35.45
CA GLU A 53 52.67 52.77 36.53
C GLU A 53 51.25 53.15 36.13
N GLU A 54 51.07 54.27 35.42
CA GLU A 54 49.77 54.68 34.89
C GLU A 54 49.25 53.68 33.85
N GLN A 55 50.12 53.22 32.94
CA GLN A 55 49.78 52.15 31.99
C GLN A 55 49.39 50.86 32.70
N ARG A 56 50.09 50.48 33.78
CA ARG A 56 49.75 49.29 34.57
C ARG A 56 48.40 49.43 35.25
N ARG A 57 48.09 50.59 35.85
CA ARG A 57 46.79 50.88 36.47
C ARG A 57 45.65 50.88 35.45
N LEU A 58 45.87 51.45 34.26
CA LEU A 58 44.89 51.42 33.18
C LEU A 58 44.67 50.00 32.64
N ALA A 59 45.73 49.22 32.45
CA ALA A 59 45.65 47.83 32.02
C ALA A 59 44.94 46.94 33.06
N GLU A 60 45.17 47.18 34.36
CA GLU A 60 44.50 46.46 35.43
C GLU A 60 43.00 46.79 35.49
N ARG A 61 42.61 48.07 35.34
CA ARG A 61 41.20 48.47 35.21
C ARG A 61 40.54 47.84 33.98
N GLN A 62 41.22 47.83 32.84
CA GLN A 62 40.71 47.19 31.63
C GLN A 62 40.53 45.68 31.80
N ARG A 63 41.43 45.01 32.53
CA ARG A 63 41.27 43.58 32.85
C ARG A 63 40.05 43.33 33.73
N MET A 64 39.87 44.12 34.80
CA MET A 64 38.69 44.01 35.66
C MET A 64 37.39 44.26 34.87
N GLU A 65 37.37 45.26 33.99
CA GLU A 65 36.23 45.53 33.10
C GLU A 65 35.92 44.34 32.18
N GLN A 66 36.95 43.73 31.58
CA GLN A 66 36.79 42.58 30.68
C GLN A 66 36.34 41.31 31.41
N ASP A 67 36.88 41.05 32.60
CA ASP A 67 36.53 39.88 33.40
C ASP A 67 35.08 39.98 33.89
N ALA A 68 34.67 41.16 34.37
CA ALA A 68 33.28 41.46 34.74
C ALA A 68 32.30 41.25 33.57
N CYS A 69 32.64 41.78 32.39
CA CYS A 69 31.83 41.59 31.18
C CYS A 69 31.73 40.10 30.78
N THR A 70 32.83 39.35 30.91
CA THR A 70 32.88 37.93 30.54
C THR A 70 32.06 37.07 31.51
N SER A 71 32.10 37.38 32.80
CA SER A 71 31.29 36.74 33.84
C SER A 71 29.80 36.86 33.55
N ILE A 72 29.31 38.09 33.29
CA ILE A 72 27.90 38.34 32.94
C ILE A 72 27.52 37.62 31.65
N ARG A 73 28.33 37.73 30.59
CA ARG A 73 28.05 37.06 29.30
C ARG A 73 27.99 35.54 29.41
N SER A 74 28.78 34.94 30.30
CA SER A 74 28.74 33.50 30.57
C SER A 74 27.35 33.07 31.05
N VAL A 75 26.76 33.82 31.99
CA VAL A 75 25.40 33.53 32.49
C VAL A 75 24.33 33.82 31.42
N CYS A 76 24.47 34.90 30.64
CA CYS A 76 23.61 35.14 29.47
C CYS A 76 23.64 33.96 28.48
N GLN A 77 24.81 33.37 28.26
CA GLN A 77 24.96 32.20 27.40
C GLN A 77 24.30 30.95 28.00
N LYS A 78 24.34 30.76 29.33
CA LYS A 78 23.57 29.69 30.00
C LYS A 78 22.06 29.87 29.78
N LEU A 79 21.57 31.11 29.88
CA LEU A 79 20.15 31.45 29.68
C LEU A 79 19.68 31.12 28.26
N ARG A 80 20.58 31.14 27.26
CA ARG A 80 20.29 30.71 25.89
C ARG A 80 20.04 29.22 25.72
N TYR A 81 20.37 28.34 26.67
CA TYR A 81 20.11 26.90 26.53
C TYR A 81 19.29 26.32 27.69
N VAL A 82 18.69 27.19 28.48
CA VAL A 82 17.96 26.81 29.68
C VAL A 82 16.66 26.06 29.33
N GLN A 83 16.34 25.07 30.15
CA GLN A 83 15.06 24.35 30.08
C GLN A 83 14.03 25.04 30.97
N GLU A 84 12.76 24.71 30.77
CA GLU A 84 11.63 25.30 31.49
C GLU A 84 11.79 25.20 33.01
N GLU A 85 12.27 24.05 33.50
CA GLU A 85 12.46 23.76 34.93
C GLU A 85 13.60 24.58 35.58
N SER A 86 14.62 24.97 34.80
CA SER A 86 15.81 25.68 35.30
C SER A 86 15.83 27.18 34.98
N PHE A 87 14.82 27.69 34.26
CA PHE A 87 14.76 29.09 33.85
C PHE A 87 14.84 30.07 35.01
N GLN A 88 14.05 29.84 36.07
CA GLN A 88 14.02 30.73 37.24
C GLN A 88 15.36 30.78 37.96
N GLN A 89 16.06 29.65 38.06
CA GLN A 89 17.37 29.56 38.73
C GLN A 89 18.45 30.33 37.96
N VAL A 90 18.53 30.16 36.63
CA VAL A 90 19.52 30.86 35.79
C VAL A 90 19.20 32.34 35.67
N GLN A 91 17.92 32.72 35.67
CA GLN A 91 17.52 34.14 35.69
C GLN A 91 17.92 34.82 37.00
N GLN A 92 17.79 34.13 38.13
CA GLN A 92 18.25 34.62 39.42
C GLN A 92 19.79 34.73 39.46
N GLU A 93 20.51 33.72 38.97
CA GLU A 93 21.99 33.76 38.83
C GLU A 93 22.43 34.98 38.01
N LEU A 94 21.73 35.29 36.91
CA LEU A 94 22.04 36.46 36.08
C LEU A 94 21.85 37.76 36.86
N TYR A 95 20.76 37.89 37.61
CA TYR A 95 20.49 39.07 38.42
C TYR A 95 21.55 39.28 39.51
N GLU A 96 21.95 38.20 40.19
CA GLU A 96 22.99 38.24 41.22
C GLU A 96 24.38 38.62 40.64
N VAL A 97 24.75 38.05 39.49
CA VAL A 97 26.02 38.38 38.82
C VAL A 97 26.00 39.81 38.25
N MET A 98 24.87 40.27 37.71
CA MET A 98 24.71 41.66 37.30
C MET A 98 24.84 42.62 38.48
N GLN A 99 24.21 42.35 39.62
CA GLN A 99 24.34 43.20 40.81
C GLN A 99 25.78 43.32 41.29
N ARG A 100 26.56 42.23 41.19
CA ARG A 100 27.96 42.19 41.62
C ARG A 100 28.91 42.86 40.64
N GLU A 101 28.77 42.59 39.34
CA GLU A 101 29.79 42.90 38.34
C GLU A 101 29.46 44.09 37.43
N LEU A 102 28.20 44.55 37.35
CA LEU A 102 27.78 45.55 36.37
C LEU A 102 28.48 46.91 36.55
N ASN A 103 28.72 47.33 37.80
CA ASN A 103 29.44 48.57 38.09
C ASN A 103 30.93 48.50 37.70
N ASN A 104 31.49 47.28 37.61
CA ASN A 104 32.87 47.05 37.20
C ASN A 104 33.06 47.07 35.68
N CYS A 105 31.98 47.09 34.87
CA CYS A 105 32.04 47.07 33.40
C CYS A 105 32.40 48.43 32.75
N GLY A 106 32.52 49.50 33.55
CA GLY A 106 32.93 50.83 33.07
C GLY A 106 32.08 51.35 31.91
N HIS A 107 32.72 51.68 30.80
CA HIS A 107 32.06 52.22 29.60
C HIS A 107 31.12 51.24 28.89
N GLN A 108 31.23 49.92 29.13
CA GLN A 108 30.40 48.90 28.49
C GLN A 108 29.10 48.59 29.25
N MET A 109 28.89 49.19 30.42
CA MET A 109 27.77 48.90 31.32
C MET A 109 26.41 48.94 30.61
N ALA A 110 26.14 49.99 29.82
CA ALA A 110 24.86 50.15 29.13
C ALA A 110 24.61 49.02 28.11
N ARG A 111 25.65 48.65 27.35
CA ARG A 111 25.58 47.58 26.35
C ARG A 111 25.40 46.21 27.00
N ILE A 112 26.12 45.93 28.09
CA ILE A 112 26.00 44.65 28.81
C ILE A 112 24.60 44.49 29.41
N ARG A 113 24.02 45.56 29.95
CA ARG A 113 22.64 45.54 30.45
C ARG A 113 21.63 45.20 29.36
N GLU A 114 21.74 45.85 28.20
CA GLU A 114 20.90 45.55 27.05
C GLU A 114 21.07 44.09 26.56
N GLU A 115 22.31 43.58 26.50
CA GLU A 115 22.60 42.17 26.16
C GLU A 115 21.91 41.19 27.16
N CYS A 116 21.87 41.52 28.45
CA CYS A 116 21.21 40.71 29.48
C CYS A 116 19.69 40.72 29.31
N ASP A 117 19.09 41.90 29.11
CA ASP A 117 17.65 42.06 28.94
C ASP A 117 17.19 41.32 27.67
N GLN A 118 17.90 41.49 26.55
CA GLN A 118 17.65 40.76 25.30
C GLN A 118 17.79 39.25 25.47
N ALA A 119 18.82 38.77 26.18
CA ALA A 119 19.00 37.35 26.44
C ALA A 119 17.85 36.76 27.28
N ALA A 120 17.35 37.51 28.27
CA ALA A 120 16.22 37.10 29.10
C ALA A 120 14.91 37.08 28.31
N GLU A 121 14.65 38.08 27.48
CA GLU A 121 13.48 38.12 26.59
C GLU A 121 13.50 36.98 25.58
N GLN A 122 14.63 36.74 24.90
CA GLN A 122 14.77 35.64 23.95
C GLN A 122 14.62 34.27 24.62
N ALA A 123 15.08 34.09 25.85
CA ALA A 123 14.88 32.86 26.59
C ALA A 123 13.40 32.65 26.96
N ARG A 124 12.70 33.71 27.40
CA ARG A 124 11.25 33.64 27.67
C ARG A 124 10.45 33.30 26.42
N GLN A 125 10.73 33.96 25.30
CA GLN A 125 10.04 33.71 24.03
C GLN A 125 10.19 32.26 23.58
N ARG A 126 11.41 31.71 23.60
CA ARG A 126 11.65 30.30 23.21
C ARG A 126 10.97 29.30 24.14
N LEU A 127 10.90 29.59 25.45
CA LEU A 127 10.17 28.75 26.40
C LEU A 127 8.66 28.79 26.15
N GLN A 128 8.11 29.96 25.82
CA GLN A 128 6.70 30.10 25.42
C GLN A 128 6.42 29.32 24.12
N GLU A 129 7.23 29.49 23.08
CA GLU A 129 7.11 28.74 21.82
C GLU A 129 7.22 27.22 22.04
N ALA A 130 8.18 26.78 22.88
CA ALA A 130 8.33 25.36 23.20
C ALA A 130 7.11 24.81 23.96
N ALA A 131 6.54 25.58 24.90
CA ALA A 131 5.33 25.19 25.62
C ALA A 131 4.11 25.11 24.68
N GLU A 132 3.95 26.08 23.77
CA GLU A 132 2.89 26.07 22.75
C GLU A 132 3.02 24.86 21.80
N VAL A 133 4.24 24.56 21.33
CA VAL A 133 4.49 23.39 20.49
C VAL A 133 4.19 22.09 21.22
N LYS A 134 4.58 21.96 22.50
CA LYS A 134 4.24 20.77 23.33
C LYS A 134 2.73 20.64 23.50
N ALA A 135 2.03 21.71 23.87
CA ALA A 135 0.58 21.71 24.04
C ALA A 135 -0.15 21.37 22.74
N PHE A 136 0.31 21.89 21.60
CA PHE A 136 -0.22 21.56 20.29
C PHE A 136 0.01 20.10 19.90
N GLN A 137 1.20 19.55 20.18
CA GLN A 137 1.50 18.14 19.93
C GLN A 137 0.67 17.22 20.82
N GLU A 138 0.50 17.54 22.09
CA GLU A 138 -0.34 16.78 23.02
C GLU A 138 -1.81 16.81 22.59
N LYS A 139 -2.34 17.99 22.24
CA LYS A 139 -3.69 18.13 21.70
C LYS A 139 -3.88 17.30 20.42
N LYS A 140 -2.93 17.36 19.48
CA LYS A 140 -2.97 16.52 18.27
C LYS A 140 -2.93 15.03 18.57
N LYS A 141 -2.11 14.60 19.54
CA LYS A 141 -2.07 13.19 19.97
C LYS A 141 -3.40 12.76 20.58
N ALA A 142 -4.02 13.60 21.42
CA ALA A 142 -5.33 13.33 22.01
C ALA A 142 -6.44 13.26 20.94
N GLU A 143 -6.46 14.21 19.98
CA GLU A 143 -7.41 14.20 18.87
C GLU A 143 -7.24 12.96 17.97
N MET A 144 -6.00 12.59 17.64
CA MET A 144 -5.71 11.37 16.86
C MET A 144 -6.13 10.09 17.61
N LEU A 145 -5.95 10.07 18.94
CA LEU A 145 -6.33 8.93 19.77
C LEU A 145 -7.86 8.77 19.82
N GLU A 146 -8.59 9.86 20.02
CA GLU A 146 -10.07 9.84 20.04
C GLU A 146 -10.64 9.50 18.65
N ALA A 147 -10.05 10.05 17.58
CA ALA A 147 -10.42 9.68 16.22
C ALA A 147 -10.16 8.19 15.93
N HIS A 148 -9.04 7.64 16.43
CA HIS A 148 -8.73 6.22 16.30
C HIS A 148 -9.73 5.35 17.07
N LYS A 149 -10.06 5.69 18.31
CA LYS A 149 -11.09 4.97 19.10
C LYS A 149 -12.45 4.98 18.40
N ALA A 150 -12.87 6.14 17.88
CA ALA A 150 -14.12 6.26 17.14
C ALA A 150 -14.11 5.42 15.85
N ALA A 151 -12.98 5.36 15.15
CA ALA A 151 -12.81 4.52 13.98
C ALA A 151 -12.85 3.02 14.32
N CYS A 152 -12.21 2.59 15.42
CA CYS A 152 -12.28 1.22 15.93
C CYS A 152 -13.71 0.81 16.27
N ALA A 153 -14.43 1.62 17.06
CA ALA A 153 -15.82 1.33 17.43
C ALA A 153 -16.72 1.20 16.20
N LYS A 154 -16.58 2.11 15.22
CA LYS A 154 -17.33 2.03 13.97
C LYS A 154 -16.97 0.79 13.15
N ALA A 155 -15.70 0.41 13.12
CA ALA A 155 -15.26 -0.78 12.42
C ALA A 155 -15.80 -2.06 13.09
N GLU A 156 -15.85 -2.11 14.42
CA GLU A 156 -16.47 -3.20 15.18
C GLU A 156 -17.95 -3.38 14.85
N GLU A 157 -18.72 -2.28 14.83
CA GLU A 157 -20.14 -2.30 14.45
C GLU A 157 -20.34 -2.84 13.02
N LEU A 158 -19.58 -2.33 12.04
CA LEU A 158 -19.66 -2.76 10.65
C LEU A 158 -19.24 -4.23 10.47
N VAL A 159 -18.24 -4.70 11.22
CA VAL A 159 -17.81 -6.10 11.18
C VAL A 159 -18.87 -7.01 11.81
N ALA A 160 -19.54 -6.58 12.87
CA ALA A 160 -20.65 -7.33 13.46
C ALA A 160 -21.83 -7.46 12.48
N GLU A 161 -22.22 -6.36 11.82
CA GLU A 161 -23.25 -6.38 10.77
C GLU A 161 -22.85 -7.28 9.59
N PHE A 162 -21.59 -7.19 9.15
CA PHE A 162 -21.07 -8.04 8.08
C PHE A 162 -21.13 -9.52 8.47
N THR A 163 -20.78 -9.85 9.72
CA THR A 163 -20.85 -11.21 10.25
C THR A 163 -22.27 -11.76 10.18
N ALA A 164 -23.27 -10.97 10.59
CA ALA A 164 -24.68 -11.36 10.52
C ALA A 164 -25.15 -11.60 9.08
N LYS A 165 -24.70 -10.79 8.11
CA LYS A 165 -25.00 -11.00 6.68
C LYS A 165 -24.38 -12.29 6.15
N VAL A 166 -23.13 -12.57 6.51
CA VAL A 166 -22.45 -13.82 6.12
C VAL A 166 -23.12 -15.04 6.74
N GLU A 167 -23.60 -14.96 7.99
CA GLU A 167 -24.38 -16.02 8.62
C GLU A 167 -25.71 -16.30 7.91
N ALA A 168 -26.42 -15.25 7.49
CA ALA A 168 -27.63 -15.39 6.68
C ALA A 168 -27.31 -16.06 5.32
N ALA A 169 -26.20 -15.70 4.68
CA ALA A 169 -25.74 -16.33 3.44
C ALA A 169 -25.35 -17.81 3.65
N GLU A 170 -24.70 -18.15 4.76
CA GLU A 170 -24.39 -19.52 5.16
C GLU A 170 -25.64 -20.37 5.37
N GLN A 171 -26.66 -19.82 6.05
CA GLN A 171 -27.93 -20.51 6.26
C GLN A 171 -28.66 -20.75 4.93
N ALA A 172 -28.73 -19.74 4.05
CA ALA A 172 -29.33 -19.90 2.72
C ALA A 172 -28.57 -20.93 1.86
N ALA A 173 -27.24 -20.95 1.92
CA ALA A 173 -26.44 -21.95 1.22
C ALA A 173 -26.64 -23.37 1.77
N LYS A 174 -26.82 -23.54 3.09
CA LYS A 174 -27.18 -24.82 3.70
C LYS A 174 -28.57 -25.29 3.28
N ALA A 175 -29.57 -24.39 3.30
CA ALA A 175 -30.92 -24.71 2.84
C ALA A 175 -30.95 -25.11 1.35
N LEU A 176 -30.13 -24.47 0.50
CA LEU A 176 -29.93 -24.88 -0.89
C LEU A 176 -29.30 -26.29 -0.97
N ALA A 177 -28.30 -26.59 -0.15
CA ALA A 177 -27.66 -27.91 -0.14
C ALA A 177 -28.64 -29.02 0.28
N GLU A 178 -29.44 -28.80 1.33
CA GLU A 178 -30.48 -29.73 1.80
C GLU A 178 -31.54 -29.97 0.73
N LYS A 179 -32.07 -28.91 0.10
CA LYS A 179 -33.02 -29.04 -1.02
C LYS A 179 -32.40 -29.71 -2.25
N ALA A 180 -31.07 -29.67 -2.40
CA ALA A 180 -30.35 -30.30 -3.50
C ALA A 180 -29.92 -31.75 -3.22
N GLU A 181 -30.12 -32.27 -2.01
CA GLU A 181 -29.82 -33.67 -1.66
C GLU A 181 -30.43 -34.68 -2.66
N PRO A 182 -31.70 -34.54 -3.11
CA PRO A 182 -32.30 -35.45 -4.09
C PRO A 182 -31.58 -35.49 -5.44
N PHE A 183 -30.83 -34.44 -5.77
CA PHE A 183 -30.05 -34.34 -7.00
C PHE A 183 -28.59 -34.74 -6.81
N THR A 184 -28.08 -34.71 -5.57
CA THR A 184 -26.65 -34.90 -5.28
C THR A 184 -26.31 -36.27 -4.69
N SER A 185 -27.29 -37.07 -4.24
CA SER A 185 -27.07 -38.44 -3.77
C SER A 185 -26.58 -39.35 -4.91
N ASP A 186 -25.35 -39.87 -4.78
CA ASP A 186 -24.62 -40.63 -5.81
C ASP A 186 -25.27 -41.99 -6.17
N GLU A 187 -26.13 -42.56 -5.32
CA GLU A 187 -26.56 -43.96 -5.49
C GLU A 187 -27.70 -44.21 -6.49
N SER A 188 -28.52 -43.23 -6.86
CA SER A 188 -29.57 -43.42 -7.88
C SER A 188 -30.35 -42.14 -8.18
N GLY A 189 -29.71 -40.97 -7.98
CA GLY A 189 -30.35 -39.64 -8.03
C GLY A 189 -31.37 -39.49 -9.15
N MET A 190 -32.67 -39.51 -8.80
CA MET A 190 -33.87 -39.41 -9.66
C MET A 190 -33.84 -40.24 -10.97
N GLY A 191 -32.90 -41.19 -11.09
CA GLY A 191 -32.24 -41.44 -12.37
C GLY A 191 -32.99 -42.38 -13.30
N ASP A 192 -33.99 -43.10 -12.78
CA ASP A 192 -34.69 -44.10 -13.58
C ASP A 192 -36.22 -44.16 -13.46
N GLN A 193 -36.83 -43.57 -12.43
CA GLN A 193 -38.27 -43.76 -12.17
C GLN A 193 -39.10 -42.47 -12.00
N SER A 194 -38.49 -41.29 -11.98
CA SER A 194 -39.24 -40.03 -11.85
C SER A 194 -39.75 -39.56 -13.22
N SER A 195 -41.04 -39.24 -13.31
CA SER A 195 -41.63 -38.59 -14.48
C SER A 195 -40.99 -37.21 -14.69
N GLU A 196 -40.97 -36.73 -15.94
CA GLU A 196 -40.41 -35.41 -16.29
C GLU A 196 -40.99 -34.29 -15.42
N ASP A 197 -42.30 -34.34 -15.16
CA ASP A 197 -43.03 -33.36 -14.36
C ASP A 197 -42.48 -33.27 -12.92
N LYS A 198 -42.15 -34.40 -12.29
CA LYS A 198 -41.59 -34.42 -10.93
C LYS A 198 -40.19 -33.82 -10.87
N ILE A 199 -39.39 -34.06 -11.91
CA ILE A 199 -38.03 -33.51 -12.01
C ILE A 199 -38.09 -32.00 -12.21
N LEU A 200 -39.05 -31.51 -12.98
CA LEU A 200 -39.27 -30.08 -13.20
C LEU A 200 -39.81 -29.38 -11.95
N GLU A 201 -40.74 -30.00 -11.22
CA GLU A 201 -41.28 -29.44 -9.98
C GLU A 201 -40.22 -29.30 -8.89
N GLU A 202 -39.43 -30.35 -8.64
CA GLU A 202 -38.32 -30.27 -7.67
C GLU A 202 -37.21 -29.32 -8.13
N ALA A 203 -36.97 -29.22 -9.44
CA ALA A 203 -36.03 -28.23 -9.96
C ALA A 203 -36.51 -26.79 -9.72
N ALA A 204 -37.82 -26.52 -9.76
CA ALA A 204 -38.37 -25.19 -9.47
C ALA A 204 -38.16 -24.79 -8.00
N LYS A 205 -38.39 -25.71 -7.05
CA LYS A 205 -38.13 -25.49 -5.61
C LYS A 205 -36.65 -25.18 -5.31
N ILE A 206 -35.75 -25.81 -6.06
CA ILE A 206 -34.31 -25.58 -5.97
C ILE A 206 -33.92 -24.24 -6.59
N ASP A 207 -34.57 -23.84 -7.71
CA ASP A 207 -34.31 -22.57 -8.37
C ASP A 207 -34.66 -21.38 -7.42
N GLU A 208 -35.73 -21.46 -6.64
CA GLU A 208 -36.06 -20.47 -5.58
C GLU A 208 -34.97 -20.39 -4.50
N ALA A 209 -34.53 -21.53 -3.97
CA ALA A 209 -33.48 -21.57 -2.95
C ALA A 209 -32.12 -21.07 -3.48
N LYS A 210 -31.86 -21.29 -4.77
CA LYS A 210 -30.67 -20.79 -5.46
C LYS A 210 -30.70 -19.27 -5.60
N GLU A 211 -31.84 -18.69 -5.93
CA GLU A 211 -32.02 -17.25 -6.02
C GLU A 211 -31.79 -16.60 -4.66
N GLU A 212 -32.36 -17.14 -3.59
CA GLU A 212 -32.15 -16.65 -2.22
C GLU A 212 -30.67 -16.74 -1.80
N ALA A 213 -30.03 -17.90 -1.97
CA ALA A 213 -28.62 -18.07 -1.63
C ALA A 213 -27.70 -17.13 -2.44
N THR A 214 -28.05 -16.89 -3.71
CA THR A 214 -27.29 -15.96 -4.58
C THR A 214 -27.50 -14.51 -4.17
N ALA A 215 -28.74 -14.10 -3.86
CA ALA A 215 -29.05 -12.77 -3.39
C ALA A 215 -28.33 -12.45 -2.07
N ARG A 216 -28.36 -13.35 -1.08
CA ARG A 216 -27.66 -13.17 0.21
C ARG A 216 -26.14 -13.11 0.08
N THR A 217 -25.58 -13.93 -0.81
CA THR A 217 -24.14 -13.89 -1.08
C THR A 217 -23.74 -12.59 -1.78
N SER A 218 -24.55 -12.09 -2.74
CA SER A 218 -24.32 -10.80 -3.41
C SER A 218 -24.44 -9.63 -2.43
N GLU A 219 -25.47 -9.63 -1.58
CA GLU A 219 -25.67 -8.61 -0.54
C GLU A 219 -24.45 -8.52 0.39
N SER A 220 -23.88 -9.67 0.78
CA SER A 220 -22.67 -9.73 1.60
C SER A 220 -21.43 -9.19 0.86
N GLN A 221 -21.29 -9.49 -0.44
CA GLN A 221 -20.18 -8.99 -1.27
C GLN A 221 -20.28 -7.48 -1.54
N GLU A 222 -21.48 -6.97 -1.76
CA GLU A 222 -21.74 -5.54 -1.94
C GLU A 222 -21.47 -4.77 -0.66
N TYR A 223 -21.95 -5.26 0.49
CA TYR A 223 -21.67 -4.68 1.80
C TYR A 223 -20.15 -4.61 2.06
N LEU A 224 -19.44 -5.71 1.77
CA LEU A 224 -17.98 -5.75 1.88
C LEU A 224 -17.34 -4.66 1.00
N THR A 225 -17.77 -4.53 -0.25
CA THR A 225 -17.21 -3.55 -1.19
C THR A 225 -17.44 -2.10 -0.72
N GLN A 226 -18.63 -1.81 -0.18
CA GLN A 226 -18.99 -0.48 0.31
C GLN A 226 -18.25 -0.10 1.60
N HIS A 227 -18.06 -1.04 2.52
CA HIS A 227 -17.58 -0.76 3.88
C HIS A 227 -16.13 -1.18 4.14
N LYS A 228 -15.45 -1.85 3.21
CA LYS A 228 -14.07 -2.38 3.40
C LYS A 228 -13.07 -1.35 3.89
N ALA A 229 -13.10 -0.14 3.34
CA ALA A 229 -12.18 0.93 3.73
C ALA A 229 -12.38 1.35 5.20
N THR A 230 -13.64 1.42 5.65
CA THR A 230 -14.00 1.81 7.02
C THR A 230 -13.76 0.68 8.03
N MET A 231 -13.93 -0.58 7.63
CA MET A 231 -13.64 -1.74 8.48
C MET A 231 -12.13 -1.99 8.66
N THR A 232 -11.28 -1.39 7.81
CA THR A 232 -9.82 -1.55 7.88
C THR A 232 -9.20 -0.34 8.59
N VAL A 233 -9.19 -0.37 9.92
CA VAL A 233 -8.54 0.68 10.73
C VAL A 233 -7.01 0.50 10.67
N GLN A 234 -6.29 1.60 10.48
CA GLN A 234 -4.83 1.59 10.50
C GLN A 234 -4.32 1.51 11.94
N ASP A 235 -3.33 0.65 12.17
CA ASP A 235 -2.73 0.49 13.49
C ASP A 235 -1.96 1.76 13.90
N LEU A 236 -2.30 2.33 15.05
CA LEU A 236 -1.58 3.47 15.62
C LEU A 236 -0.29 2.97 16.31
N PRO A 237 0.89 3.57 16.07
CA PRO A 237 2.13 3.14 16.73
C PRO A 237 2.01 3.27 18.26
N GLY A 238 2.29 2.18 18.97
CA GLY A 238 2.20 2.09 20.43
C GLY A 238 0.87 1.58 20.97
N GLN A 239 -0.13 1.33 20.12
CA GLN A 239 -1.34 0.60 20.50
C GLN A 239 -1.29 -0.87 20.07
N PRO A 240 -1.96 -1.78 20.81
CA PRO A 240 -2.11 -3.15 20.37
C PRO A 240 -2.90 -3.20 19.05
N PRO A 241 -2.58 -4.14 18.14
CA PRO A 241 -3.28 -4.26 16.87
C PRO A 241 -4.77 -4.55 17.09
N ALA A 242 -5.63 -3.90 16.32
CA ALA A 242 -7.08 -4.00 16.51
C ALA A 242 -7.57 -5.43 16.20
N GLU A 243 -8.29 -6.05 17.15
CA GLU A 243 -8.86 -7.40 17.00
C GLU A 243 -9.82 -7.49 15.79
N VAL A 244 -10.44 -6.36 15.44
CA VAL A 244 -11.34 -6.17 14.29
C VAL A 244 -10.75 -6.71 12.99
N LYS A 245 -9.45 -6.51 12.76
CA LYS A 245 -8.77 -6.96 11.53
C LYS A 245 -8.75 -8.49 11.43
N GLN A 246 -8.53 -9.18 12.55
CA GLN A 246 -8.54 -10.64 12.59
C GLN A 246 -9.95 -11.20 12.39
N VAL A 247 -10.95 -10.57 13.02
CA VAL A 247 -12.37 -10.95 12.85
C VAL A 247 -12.80 -10.75 11.40
N LEU A 248 -12.53 -9.58 10.80
CA LEU A 248 -12.84 -9.30 9.40
C LEU A 248 -12.23 -10.33 8.44
N SER A 249 -10.96 -10.70 8.64
CA SER A 249 -10.31 -11.73 7.82
C SER A 249 -11.03 -13.07 7.89
N LYS A 250 -11.38 -13.53 9.10
CA LYS A 250 -12.12 -14.79 9.29
C LYS A 250 -13.50 -14.76 8.63
N VAL A 251 -14.21 -13.63 8.71
CA VAL A 251 -15.54 -13.46 8.09
C VAL A 251 -15.43 -13.42 6.56
N MET A 252 -14.39 -12.80 6.01
CA MET A 252 -14.10 -12.86 4.56
C MET A 252 -13.86 -14.30 4.09
N ASP A 253 -13.08 -15.09 4.82
CA ASP A 253 -12.81 -16.50 4.50
C ASP A 253 -14.10 -17.34 4.51
N ARG A 254 -14.96 -17.14 5.53
CA ARG A 254 -16.29 -17.75 5.61
C ARG A 254 -17.18 -17.43 4.40
N LEU A 255 -17.21 -16.17 3.96
CA LEU A 255 -17.96 -15.76 2.77
C LEU A 255 -17.44 -16.45 1.50
N LEU A 256 -16.11 -16.55 1.35
CA LEU A 256 -15.50 -17.22 0.21
C LEU A 256 -15.80 -18.72 0.20
N GLU A 257 -15.72 -19.39 1.35
CA GLU A 257 -16.10 -20.80 1.47
C GLU A 257 -17.58 -21.03 1.15
N THR A 258 -18.46 -20.17 1.64
CA THR A 258 -19.90 -20.22 1.38
C THR A 258 -20.17 -20.09 -0.12
N THR A 259 -19.53 -19.12 -0.78
CA THR A 259 -19.66 -18.93 -2.23
C THR A 259 -19.22 -20.18 -2.99
N LYS A 260 -18.06 -20.76 -2.64
CA LYS A 260 -17.55 -21.99 -3.27
C LYS A 260 -18.50 -23.18 -3.07
N LYS A 261 -19.01 -23.38 -1.85
CA LYS A 261 -19.94 -24.48 -1.52
C LYS A 261 -21.25 -24.33 -2.31
N LYS A 262 -21.82 -23.13 -2.32
CA LYS A 262 -23.03 -22.80 -3.09
C LYS A 262 -22.84 -23.09 -4.58
N ASP A 263 -21.76 -22.60 -5.18
CA ASP A 263 -21.49 -22.76 -6.61
C ASP A 263 -21.25 -24.24 -6.99
N ALA A 264 -20.57 -25.00 -6.13
CA ALA A 264 -20.40 -26.44 -6.32
C ALA A 264 -21.74 -27.20 -6.32
N VAL A 265 -22.65 -26.86 -5.41
CA VAL A 265 -24.01 -27.43 -5.38
C VAL A 265 -24.78 -27.04 -6.64
N MET A 266 -24.74 -25.77 -7.05
CA MET A 266 -25.39 -25.28 -8.27
C MET A 266 -24.91 -26.00 -9.53
N LEU A 267 -23.60 -26.25 -9.67
CA LEU A 267 -23.04 -26.99 -10.80
C LEU A 267 -23.53 -28.45 -10.82
N LYS A 268 -23.59 -29.10 -9.64
CA LYS A 268 -24.13 -30.47 -9.53
C LYS A 268 -25.61 -30.54 -9.92
N ILE A 269 -26.44 -29.63 -9.40
CA ILE A 269 -27.87 -29.52 -9.77
C ILE A 269 -28.01 -29.38 -11.28
N HIS A 270 -27.28 -28.45 -11.90
CA HIS A 270 -27.35 -28.22 -13.34
C HIS A 270 -26.97 -29.47 -14.15
N LEU A 271 -25.90 -30.16 -13.77
CA LEU A 271 -25.47 -31.39 -14.43
C LEU A 271 -26.55 -32.48 -14.34
N VAL A 272 -27.15 -32.65 -13.16
CA VAL A 272 -28.17 -33.68 -12.91
C VAL A 272 -29.47 -33.34 -13.63
N LYS A 273 -29.94 -32.09 -13.56
CA LYS A 273 -31.09 -31.57 -14.32
C LYS A 273 -30.90 -31.80 -15.82
N SER A 274 -29.73 -31.48 -16.38
CA SER A 274 -29.42 -31.70 -17.80
C SER A 274 -29.42 -33.20 -18.18
N LYS A 275 -28.82 -34.06 -17.34
CA LYS A 275 -28.82 -35.51 -17.55
C LYS A 275 -30.25 -36.09 -17.47
N ALA A 276 -31.02 -35.68 -16.48
CA ALA A 276 -32.40 -36.11 -16.28
C ALA A 276 -33.30 -35.73 -17.46
N LEU A 277 -33.24 -34.48 -17.93
CA LEU A 277 -33.99 -34.02 -19.10
C LEU A 277 -33.60 -34.78 -20.37
N LYS A 278 -32.31 -35.03 -20.59
CA LYS A 278 -31.83 -35.83 -21.73
C LYS A 278 -32.34 -37.27 -21.66
N ARG A 279 -32.36 -37.88 -20.47
CA ARG A 279 -32.89 -39.24 -20.25
C ARG A 279 -34.40 -39.29 -20.47
N SER A 280 -35.17 -38.34 -19.96
CA SER A 280 -36.62 -38.27 -20.18
C SER A 280 -36.95 -38.22 -21.67
N LYS A 281 -36.32 -37.30 -22.40
CA LYS A 281 -36.48 -37.17 -23.86
C LYS A 281 -36.06 -38.45 -24.60
N ALA A 282 -34.96 -39.08 -24.19
CA ALA A 282 -34.55 -40.36 -24.77
C ALA A 282 -35.59 -41.48 -24.51
N LYS A 283 -36.17 -41.53 -23.31
CA LYS A 283 -37.24 -42.48 -22.96
C LYS A 283 -38.49 -42.24 -23.80
N GLN A 284 -38.95 -41.00 -23.94
CA GLN A 284 -40.08 -40.64 -24.82
C GLN A 284 -39.84 -41.09 -26.27
N VAL A 285 -38.67 -40.78 -26.82
CA VAL A 285 -38.30 -41.20 -28.18
C VAL A 285 -38.24 -42.74 -28.30
N MET A 286 -37.77 -43.44 -27.27
CA MET A 286 -37.75 -44.90 -27.24
C MET A 286 -39.16 -45.51 -27.14
N GLU A 287 -40.04 -44.94 -26.34
CA GLU A 287 -41.44 -45.37 -26.22
C GLU A 287 -42.23 -45.09 -27.50
N GLU A 288 -42.05 -43.93 -28.15
CA GLU A 288 -42.61 -43.67 -29.48
C GLU A 288 -42.12 -44.69 -30.52
N ARG A 289 -40.83 -45.05 -30.46
CA ARG A 289 -40.25 -46.07 -31.34
C ARG A 289 -40.84 -47.45 -31.07
N LYS A 290 -40.98 -47.85 -29.80
CA LYS A 290 -41.63 -49.11 -29.41
C LYS A 290 -43.09 -49.13 -29.84
N ALA A 291 -43.84 -48.05 -29.61
CA ALA A 291 -45.23 -47.92 -30.06
C ALA A 291 -45.34 -48.06 -31.58
N LYS A 292 -44.43 -47.44 -32.34
CA LYS A 292 -44.35 -47.64 -33.80
C LYS A 292 -44.02 -49.09 -34.15
N PHE A 293 -43.06 -49.72 -33.48
CA PHE A 293 -42.74 -51.14 -33.70
C PHE A 293 -43.97 -52.04 -33.47
N SER A 294 -44.64 -51.89 -32.32
CA SER A 294 -45.81 -52.68 -31.96
C SER A 294 -46.99 -52.51 -32.92
N LYS A 295 -47.12 -51.36 -33.61
CA LYS A 295 -48.14 -51.16 -34.65
C LYS A 295 -47.96 -52.04 -35.89
N TYR A 296 -46.73 -52.47 -36.20
CA TYR A 296 -46.43 -53.24 -37.42
C TYR A 296 -45.98 -54.67 -37.15
N ALA A 297 -45.42 -54.96 -35.98
CA ALA A 297 -44.99 -56.30 -35.59
C ALA A 297 -46.20 -57.21 -35.34
N LYS A 298 -46.14 -58.45 -35.82
CA LYS A 298 -47.05 -59.53 -35.44
C LYS A 298 -46.21 -60.53 -34.63
N ASP A 299 -46.73 -61.00 -33.51
CA ASP A 299 -45.99 -61.91 -32.61
C ASP A 299 -44.68 -61.32 -32.04
N GLY A 300 -44.59 -59.99 -31.94
CA GLY A 300 -43.40 -59.30 -31.41
C GLY A 300 -42.19 -59.27 -32.36
N VAL A 301 -42.35 -59.74 -33.60
CA VAL A 301 -41.30 -59.77 -34.62
C VAL A 301 -41.80 -59.12 -35.91
N LEU A 302 -40.90 -58.47 -36.65
CA LEU A 302 -41.18 -57.90 -37.97
C LEU A 302 -40.66 -58.82 -39.08
N ASP A 303 -41.60 -59.42 -39.82
CA ASP A 303 -41.34 -60.18 -41.03
C ASP A 303 -40.97 -59.28 -42.22
N LYS A 304 -40.34 -59.86 -43.25
CA LYS A 304 -39.92 -59.15 -44.47
C LYS A 304 -41.06 -58.32 -45.09
N LYS A 305 -42.27 -58.88 -45.16
CA LYS A 305 -43.46 -58.18 -45.72
C LYS A 305 -43.85 -56.97 -44.86
N GLN A 306 -43.77 -57.10 -43.54
CA GLN A 306 -44.07 -56.01 -42.60
C GLN A 306 -43.01 -54.92 -42.65
N VAL A 307 -41.73 -55.27 -42.84
CA VAL A 307 -40.65 -54.29 -43.05
C VAL A 307 -40.86 -53.47 -44.33
N VAL A 308 -41.33 -54.09 -45.43
CA VAL A 308 -41.68 -53.36 -46.66
C VAL A 308 -42.85 -52.41 -46.43
N ALA A 309 -43.89 -52.85 -45.72
CA ALA A 309 -45.04 -52.01 -45.39
C ALA A 309 -44.66 -50.84 -44.46
N TYR A 310 -43.86 -51.11 -43.42
CA TYR A 310 -43.30 -50.10 -42.51
C TYR A 310 -42.48 -49.06 -43.27
N SER A 311 -41.57 -49.52 -44.14
CA SER A 311 -40.73 -48.64 -44.96
C SER A 311 -41.56 -47.72 -45.87
N LYS A 312 -42.60 -48.27 -46.48
CA LYS A 312 -43.49 -47.51 -47.36
C LYS A 312 -44.31 -46.48 -46.58
N LYS A 313 -44.86 -46.86 -45.42
CA LYS A 313 -45.77 -46.01 -44.65
C LYS A 313 -45.06 -44.93 -43.83
N GLU A 314 -43.99 -45.26 -43.12
CA GLU A 314 -43.30 -44.29 -42.25
C GLU A 314 -42.29 -43.42 -42.99
N PHE A 315 -41.66 -43.93 -44.05
CA PHE A 315 -40.60 -43.22 -44.77
C PHE A 315 -40.93 -42.85 -46.21
N GLY A 316 -42.11 -43.22 -46.70
CA GLY A 316 -42.50 -43.03 -48.11
C GLY A 316 -41.61 -43.81 -49.07
N PHE A 317 -40.91 -44.86 -48.61
CA PHE A 317 -39.90 -45.55 -49.39
C PHE A 317 -40.32 -46.98 -49.72
N ALA A 318 -40.57 -47.24 -51.00
CA ALA A 318 -40.88 -48.57 -51.51
C ALA A 318 -39.60 -49.44 -51.54
N LEU A 319 -39.48 -50.32 -50.56
CA LEU A 319 -38.37 -51.26 -50.41
C LEU A 319 -38.59 -52.47 -51.32
N THR A 320 -37.61 -52.82 -52.16
CA THR A 320 -37.67 -54.05 -52.98
C THR A 320 -37.36 -55.28 -52.13
N GLU A 321 -37.90 -56.45 -52.49
CA GLU A 321 -37.69 -57.69 -51.72
C GLU A 321 -36.20 -58.07 -51.63
N VAL A 322 -35.44 -57.85 -52.70
CA VAL A 322 -33.99 -58.06 -52.74
C VAL A 322 -33.28 -57.15 -51.73
N ALA A 323 -33.70 -55.87 -51.63
CA ALA A 323 -33.14 -54.94 -50.66
C ALA A 323 -33.53 -55.33 -49.22
N ALA A 324 -34.77 -55.79 -49.00
CA ALA A 324 -35.19 -56.33 -47.70
C ALA A 324 -34.34 -57.55 -47.28
N GLY A 325 -34.04 -58.46 -48.21
CA GLY A 325 -33.15 -59.60 -47.97
C GLY A 325 -31.73 -59.18 -47.59
N LYS A 326 -31.17 -58.14 -48.24
CA LYS A 326 -29.87 -57.56 -47.88
C LYS A 326 -29.87 -56.98 -46.46
N ILE A 327 -30.94 -56.28 -46.07
CA ILE A 327 -31.08 -55.75 -44.71
C ILE A 327 -31.11 -56.87 -43.68
N PHE A 328 -31.90 -57.93 -43.89
CA PHE A 328 -31.97 -59.06 -42.96
C PHE A 328 -30.62 -59.77 -42.81
N LYS A 329 -29.89 -59.93 -43.92
CA LYS A 329 -28.52 -60.47 -43.90
C LYS A 329 -27.57 -59.57 -43.11
N ALA A 330 -27.66 -58.25 -43.31
CA ALA A 330 -26.82 -57.28 -42.60
C ALA A 330 -27.12 -57.22 -41.08
N LEU A 331 -28.38 -57.41 -40.71
CA LEU A 331 -28.82 -57.50 -39.31
C LEU A 331 -28.56 -58.88 -38.68
N GLN A 332 -28.16 -59.88 -39.48
CA GLN A 332 -27.97 -61.27 -39.05
C GLN A 332 -29.21 -61.90 -38.39
N VAL A 333 -30.41 -61.48 -38.80
CA VAL A 333 -31.68 -62.00 -38.27
C VAL A 333 -32.30 -63.00 -39.23
N THR A 334 -32.68 -64.18 -38.71
CA THR A 334 -33.25 -65.28 -39.51
C THR A 334 -34.77 -65.33 -39.44
N LYS A 335 -35.34 -65.16 -38.24
CA LYS A 335 -36.79 -65.26 -37.98
C LYS A 335 -37.53 -63.93 -38.10
N GLY A 336 -36.82 -62.81 -38.12
CA GLY A 336 -37.40 -61.47 -38.25
C GLY A 336 -36.73 -60.45 -37.32
N VAL A 337 -37.11 -59.18 -37.46
CA VAL A 337 -36.48 -58.09 -36.71
C VAL A 337 -37.15 -57.94 -35.35
N THR A 338 -36.37 -58.09 -34.28
CA THR A 338 -36.82 -57.89 -32.89
C THR A 338 -36.89 -56.41 -32.53
N THR A 339 -37.49 -56.07 -31.39
CA THR A 339 -37.51 -54.68 -30.88
C THR A 339 -36.10 -54.14 -30.63
N ALA A 340 -35.15 -54.99 -30.22
CA ALA A 340 -33.76 -54.60 -30.00
C ALA A 340 -33.06 -54.21 -31.32
N ASP A 341 -33.35 -54.92 -32.41
CA ASP A 341 -32.76 -54.67 -33.73
C ASP A 341 -33.52 -53.60 -34.54
N PHE A 342 -34.66 -53.11 -34.05
CA PHE A 342 -35.50 -52.17 -34.78
C PHE A 342 -34.78 -50.86 -35.13
N GLN A 343 -33.92 -50.36 -34.23
CA GLN A 343 -33.13 -49.16 -34.53
C GLN A 343 -32.12 -49.42 -35.66
N ARG A 344 -31.49 -50.60 -35.67
CA ARG A 344 -30.56 -51.00 -36.73
C ARG A 344 -31.28 -51.14 -38.06
N LEU A 345 -32.50 -51.69 -38.07
CA LEU A 345 -33.36 -51.74 -39.25
C LEU A 345 -33.62 -50.33 -39.81
N ARG A 346 -33.99 -49.36 -38.98
CA ARG A 346 -34.22 -47.98 -39.42
C ARG A 346 -32.98 -47.36 -40.06
N VAL A 347 -31.80 -47.59 -39.48
CA VAL A 347 -30.52 -47.11 -40.03
C VAL A 347 -30.28 -47.73 -41.41
N GLN A 348 -30.49 -49.05 -41.56
CA GLN A 348 -30.33 -49.73 -42.85
C GLN A 348 -31.31 -49.22 -43.93
N ILE A 349 -32.57 -48.97 -43.57
CA ILE A 349 -33.54 -48.33 -44.47
C ILE A 349 -33.07 -46.92 -44.86
N GLY A 350 -32.55 -46.16 -43.90
CA GLY A 350 -31.96 -44.84 -44.14
C GLY A 350 -30.81 -44.85 -45.14
N ILE A 351 -29.88 -45.80 -44.99
CA ILE A 351 -28.75 -45.98 -45.92
C ILE A 351 -29.26 -46.26 -47.34
N LEU A 352 -30.22 -47.18 -47.50
CA LEU A 352 -30.80 -47.49 -48.81
C LEU A 352 -31.55 -46.32 -49.44
N ARG A 353 -32.24 -45.50 -48.61
CA ARG A 353 -32.90 -44.27 -49.07
C ARG A 353 -31.88 -43.27 -49.61
N GLU A 354 -30.78 -43.06 -48.89
CA GLU A 354 -29.74 -42.13 -49.31
C GLU A 354 -28.99 -42.64 -50.54
N GLN A 355 -28.69 -43.95 -50.62
CA GLN A 355 -28.12 -44.56 -51.83
C GLN A 355 -29.01 -44.34 -53.07
N LYS A 356 -30.35 -44.46 -52.93
CA LYS A 356 -31.27 -44.19 -54.04
C LYS A 356 -31.27 -42.72 -54.43
N LYS A 357 -31.26 -41.80 -53.46
CA LYS A 357 -31.17 -40.36 -53.72
C LYS A 357 -29.84 -40.00 -54.40
N ASP A 358 -28.74 -40.56 -53.92
CA ASP A 358 -27.40 -40.35 -54.48
C ASP A 358 -27.32 -40.84 -55.93
N GLN A 359 -27.90 -42.00 -56.23
CA GLN A 359 -28.04 -42.48 -57.61
C GLN A 359 -28.85 -41.53 -58.49
N SER A 360 -29.94 -40.94 -57.97
CA SER A 360 -30.70 -39.91 -58.69
C SER A 360 -29.87 -38.65 -58.92
N ARG A 361 -29.13 -38.16 -57.91
CA ARG A 361 -28.23 -36.99 -58.06
C ARG A 361 -27.14 -37.25 -59.10
N LYS A 362 -26.50 -38.41 -59.07
CA LYS A 362 -25.49 -38.82 -60.07
C LYS A 362 -26.07 -38.89 -61.48
N ARG A 363 -27.31 -39.37 -61.65
CA ARG A 363 -27.99 -39.37 -62.95
C ARG A 363 -28.27 -37.96 -63.44
N VAL A 364 -28.76 -37.07 -62.56
CA VAL A 364 -28.98 -35.65 -62.89
C VAL A 364 -27.65 -34.96 -63.21
N PHE A 365 -26.59 -35.23 -62.45
CA PHE A 365 -25.25 -34.69 -62.71
C PHE A 365 -24.71 -35.13 -64.08
N HIS A 366 -24.76 -36.43 -64.39
CA HIS A 366 -24.35 -36.94 -65.71
C HIS A 366 -25.26 -36.49 -66.88
N HIS A 367 -26.50 -36.09 -66.61
CA HIS A 367 -27.37 -35.47 -67.63
C HIS A 367 -27.14 -33.96 -67.75
N GLY A 368 -26.85 -33.29 -66.64
CA GLY A 368 -26.50 -31.86 -66.57
C GLY A 368 -25.14 -31.57 -67.20
N ASP A 369 -24.17 -32.47 -67.10
CA ASP A 369 -22.88 -32.34 -67.79
C ASP A 369 -22.98 -32.50 -69.32
N ARG A 370 -24.14 -32.90 -69.86
CA ARG A 370 -24.43 -32.83 -71.31
C ARG A 370 -25.11 -31.54 -71.74
N ILE A 371 -25.62 -30.75 -70.80
CA ILE A 371 -26.13 -29.41 -71.05
C ILE A 371 -25.08 -28.48 -70.46
N GLY A 372 -24.01 -28.25 -71.23
CA GLY A 372 -22.82 -27.53 -70.79
C GLY A 372 -23.17 -26.35 -69.91
N TRP A 373 -22.71 -26.38 -68.66
CA TRP A 373 -22.58 -25.16 -67.88
C TRP A 373 -21.80 -24.19 -68.76
N PRO A 374 -22.41 -23.07 -69.21
CA PRO A 374 -21.67 -22.08 -69.96
C PRO A 374 -20.66 -21.52 -68.96
N PHE A 375 -19.42 -22.03 -69.01
CA PHE A 375 -18.30 -21.28 -68.51
C PHE A 375 -18.35 -19.94 -69.26
N PRO A 376 -18.59 -18.81 -68.58
CA PRO A 376 -18.49 -17.52 -69.24
C PRO A 376 -17.03 -17.37 -69.65
N HIS A 377 -16.77 -17.60 -70.94
CA HIS A 377 -15.41 -17.64 -71.48
C HIS A 377 -14.87 -16.22 -71.78
N ASP A 378 -15.64 -15.17 -71.49
CA ASP A 378 -15.26 -13.79 -71.77
C ASP A 378 -15.39 -12.90 -70.53
N MET A 379 -14.29 -12.76 -69.78
CA MET A 379 -13.88 -11.51 -69.15
C MET A 379 -12.35 -11.51 -69.08
N VAL A 380 -11.74 -11.08 -70.20
CA VAL A 380 -10.43 -10.43 -70.23
C VAL A 380 -10.62 -8.96 -69.91
#